data_AF-A0A061SRE1-F1
#
_entry.id   AF-A0A061SRE1-F1
#
_cell.length_a   1.000
_cell.length_b   1.000
_cell.length_c   1.000
_cell.angle_alpha   90.00
_cell.angle_beta   90.00
_cell.angle_gamma   90.00
#
_symmetry.space_group_name_H-M   'P 1'
#
loop_
_entity.id
_entity.type
_entity.pdbx_description
1 polymer ?
#
loop_
_entity_poly.entity_id
_entity_poly.type
_entity_poly.pdbx_seq_one_letter_code
_entity_poly.pdbx_strand_id
1 'polypeptide(L)'
;MGDPAEINISVTETPEGQLHFNMSQTDFAGSPSDIDGIFFDMADDSQLGSLNFFPEENSHNVTDIQAEANGVSALPNGAGVGQNFDVGLQFGTEPDSSEGSVNNASFTLWSDDGPVTLEDIDLNGMRVIVDSDGTGGEVLGVSGSDHPDFMDGDGQDDSDIVLKDVMSLMSGAGTEEETDATAGDEMEEFIV
;
A
#
# COMPACT_ATOMS: atom_id res chain seq x y z
N MET A 1 26.44 -2.88 -6.27
CA MET A 1 25.03 -2.52 -6.05
C MET A 1 24.27 -3.28 -7.11
N GLY A 2 23.30 -4.10 -6.70
CA GLY A 2 22.34 -4.68 -7.64
C GLY A 2 21.36 -3.61 -8.06
N ASP A 3 20.75 -3.79 -9.23
CA ASP A 3 19.66 -2.93 -9.68
C ASP A 3 18.42 -3.14 -8.77
N PRO A 4 17.56 -2.12 -8.62
CA PRO A 4 16.34 -2.21 -7.81
C PRO A 4 15.38 -3.29 -8.33
N ALA A 5 14.49 -3.78 -7.46
CA ALA A 5 13.44 -4.70 -7.87
C ALA A 5 12.51 -4.03 -8.90
N GLU A 6 12.13 -4.77 -9.95
CA GLU A 6 11.24 -4.29 -11.00
C GLU A 6 10.16 -5.32 -11.28
N ILE A 7 8.90 -4.88 -11.19
CA ILE A 7 7.70 -5.69 -11.41
C ILE A 7 6.97 -5.12 -12.62
N ASN A 8 6.66 -5.96 -13.60
CA ASN A 8 5.79 -5.60 -14.70
C ASN A 8 4.34 -5.89 -14.31
N ILE A 9 3.50 -4.87 -14.40
CA ILE A 9 2.05 -4.98 -14.20
C ILE A 9 1.36 -4.75 -15.53
N SER A 10 0.62 -5.75 -15.99
CA SER A 10 -0.25 -5.66 -17.15
C SER A 10 -1.70 -5.66 -16.71
N VAL A 11 -2.45 -4.61 -17.08
CA VAL A 11 -3.88 -4.50 -16.81
C VAL A 11 -4.62 -4.60 -18.14
N THR A 12 -5.51 -5.59 -18.26
CA THR A 12 -6.31 -5.81 -19.46
C THR A 12 -7.79 -5.64 -19.14
N GLU A 13 -8.43 -4.70 -19.82
CA GLU A 13 -9.88 -4.55 -19.81
C GLU A 13 -10.52 -5.58 -20.75
N THR A 14 -11.48 -6.33 -20.22
CA THR A 14 -12.26 -7.30 -20.98
C THR A 14 -13.51 -6.64 -21.59
N PRO A 15 -14.06 -7.16 -22.71
CA PRO A 15 -15.31 -6.66 -23.29
C PRO A 15 -16.53 -6.74 -22.36
N GLU A 16 -16.42 -7.51 -21.28
CA GLU A 16 -17.45 -7.73 -20.27
C GLU A 16 -17.40 -6.69 -19.15
N GLY A 17 -16.43 -5.75 -19.16
CA GLY A 17 -16.28 -4.72 -18.14
C GLY A 17 -15.60 -5.22 -16.88
N GLN A 18 -14.57 -6.06 -17.05
CA GLN A 18 -13.72 -6.56 -15.97
C GLN A 18 -12.27 -6.18 -16.25
N LEU A 19 -11.51 -5.91 -15.20
CA LEU A 19 -10.08 -5.66 -15.29
C LEU A 19 -9.31 -6.89 -14.83
N HIS A 20 -8.45 -7.41 -15.68
CA HIS A 20 -7.53 -8.49 -15.34
C HIS A 20 -6.13 -7.91 -15.12
N PHE A 21 -5.62 -8.08 -13.90
CA PHE A 21 -4.28 -7.71 -13.49
C PHE A 21 -3.37 -8.92 -13.57
N ASN A 22 -2.23 -8.75 -14.22
CA ASN A 22 -1.17 -9.74 -14.26
C ASN A 22 0.13 -9.07 -13.83
N MET A 23 0.74 -9.60 -12.79
CA MET A 23 1.98 -9.09 -12.20
C MET A 23 3.04 -10.17 -12.30
N SER A 24 4.16 -9.81 -12.89
CA SER A 24 5.31 -10.70 -13.02
C SER A 24 6.58 -9.89 -12.83
N GLN A 25 7.57 -10.50 -12.19
CA GLN A 25 8.87 -9.86 -12.11
C GLN A 25 9.52 -9.76 -13.50
N THR A 26 10.17 -8.64 -13.80
CA THR A 26 10.97 -8.54 -15.04
C THR A 26 12.22 -9.42 -14.93
N ASP A 27 12.64 -9.97 -16.08
CA ASP A 27 13.73 -10.95 -16.17
C ASP A 27 15.07 -10.31 -15.74
N PHE A 28 15.34 -10.35 -14.44
CA PHE A 28 16.51 -9.77 -13.81
C PHE A 28 17.59 -10.83 -13.62
N ALA A 29 18.86 -10.44 -13.73
CA ALA A 29 20.00 -11.33 -13.45
C ALA A 29 20.22 -11.61 -11.94
N GLY A 30 19.27 -11.23 -11.08
CA GLY A 30 19.32 -11.36 -9.62
C GLY A 30 18.38 -12.43 -9.07
N SER A 31 18.19 -12.41 -7.74
CA SER A 31 17.22 -13.29 -7.08
C SER A 31 15.82 -12.75 -7.33
N PRO A 32 14.83 -13.64 -7.54
CA PRO A 32 13.50 -13.18 -7.82
C PRO A 32 12.88 -12.59 -6.55
N SER A 33 12.14 -11.49 -6.71
CA SER A 33 11.47 -10.77 -5.63
C SER A 33 10.15 -11.44 -5.32
N ASP A 34 9.82 -11.50 -4.05
CA ASP A 34 8.53 -11.98 -3.57
C ASP A 34 7.49 -10.85 -3.66
N ILE A 35 6.39 -11.06 -4.40
CA ILE A 35 5.32 -10.07 -4.52
C ILE A 35 4.33 -10.33 -3.39
N ASP A 36 4.32 -9.49 -2.37
CA ASP A 36 3.47 -9.68 -1.19
C ASP A 36 2.19 -8.87 -1.22
N GLY A 37 2.15 -7.79 -1.98
CA GLY A 37 0.92 -7.03 -2.08
C GLY A 37 0.91 -5.90 -3.09
N ILE A 38 -0.30 -5.47 -3.43
CA ILE A 38 -0.57 -4.34 -4.33
C ILE A 38 -1.62 -3.45 -3.71
N PHE A 39 -1.46 -2.14 -3.89
CA PHE A 39 -2.38 -1.08 -3.47
C PHE A 39 -2.71 -0.18 -4.66
N PHE A 40 -3.96 0.23 -4.77
CA PHE A 40 -4.43 1.16 -5.80
C PHE A 40 -5.69 1.90 -5.36
N ASP A 41 -5.95 3.03 -6.02
CA ASP A 41 -7.14 3.85 -5.81
C ASP A 41 -8.16 3.68 -6.93
N MET A 42 -9.42 3.84 -6.57
CA MET A 42 -10.53 3.99 -7.51
C MET A 42 -10.67 5.47 -7.87
N ALA A 43 -11.13 5.77 -9.08
CA ALA A 43 -11.52 7.13 -9.44
C ALA A 43 -12.83 7.56 -8.74
N ASP A 44 -13.66 6.59 -8.34
CA ASP A 44 -14.91 6.79 -7.61
C ASP A 44 -15.07 5.75 -6.49
N ASP A 45 -14.81 6.17 -5.25
CA ASP A 45 -14.94 5.38 -4.02
C ASP A 45 -16.34 4.74 -3.87
N SER A 46 -17.38 5.31 -4.48
CA SER A 46 -18.74 4.77 -4.35
C SER A 46 -18.90 3.40 -5.01
N GLN A 47 -17.99 3.03 -5.92
CA GLN A 47 -17.98 1.73 -6.57
C GLN A 47 -17.43 0.61 -5.68
N LEU A 48 -16.63 0.93 -4.66
CA LEU A 48 -15.94 -0.04 -3.80
C LEU A 48 -16.85 -1.11 -3.20
N GLY A 49 -18.05 -0.71 -2.74
CA GLY A 49 -19.00 -1.63 -2.12
C GLY A 49 -19.60 -2.69 -3.06
N SER A 50 -19.38 -2.53 -4.36
CA SER A 50 -19.87 -3.42 -5.42
C SER A 50 -18.75 -4.22 -6.11
N LEU A 51 -17.50 -4.00 -5.68
CA LEU A 51 -16.34 -4.66 -6.26
C LEU A 51 -16.28 -6.13 -5.85
N ASN A 52 -15.91 -6.94 -6.81
CA ASN A 52 -15.72 -8.37 -6.66
C ASN A 52 -14.33 -8.72 -7.19
N PHE A 53 -13.70 -9.70 -6.54
CA PHE A 53 -12.33 -10.12 -6.82
C PHE A 53 -12.28 -11.62 -7.11
N PHE A 54 -11.39 -12.00 -8.02
CA PHE A 54 -11.06 -13.40 -8.29
C PHE A 54 -9.55 -13.58 -8.50
N PRO A 55 -8.87 -14.51 -7.83
CA PRO A 55 -9.39 -15.41 -6.79
C PRO A 55 -9.98 -14.68 -5.58
N GLU A 56 -10.89 -15.34 -4.87
CA GLU A 56 -11.41 -14.84 -3.59
C GLU A 56 -10.29 -14.84 -2.54
N GLU A 57 -10.51 -14.12 -1.45
CA GLU A 57 -9.65 -14.13 -0.27
C GLU A 57 -9.31 -15.57 0.16
N ASN A 58 -8.05 -15.81 0.54
CA ASN A 58 -7.53 -17.11 0.95
C ASN A 58 -7.66 -18.21 -0.12
N SER A 59 -7.55 -17.82 -1.40
CA SER A 59 -7.60 -18.73 -2.54
C SER A 59 -6.45 -18.48 -3.52
N HIS A 60 -5.83 -19.57 -3.97
CA HIS A 60 -4.63 -19.50 -4.81
C HIS A 60 -3.51 -18.74 -4.10
N ASN A 61 -3.02 -17.64 -4.69
CA ASN A 61 -1.99 -16.80 -4.14
C ASN A 61 -2.57 -15.54 -3.49
N VAL A 62 -3.89 -15.32 -3.51
CA VAL A 62 -4.54 -14.18 -2.83
C VAL A 62 -4.86 -14.60 -1.41
N THR A 63 -4.20 -13.98 -0.44
CA THR A 63 -4.32 -14.38 0.98
C THR A 63 -5.13 -13.39 1.80
N ASP A 64 -5.24 -12.13 1.36
CA ASP A 64 -6.09 -11.12 1.98
C ASP A 64 -6.58 -10.11 0.93
N ILE A 65 -7.78 -9.57 1.12
CA ILE A 65 -8.36 -8.52 0.27
C ILE A 65 -8.99 -7.46 1.18
N GLN A 66 -8.47 -6.24 1.10
CA GLN A 66 -9.00 -5.06 1.77
C GLN A 66 -9.54 -4.09 0.74
N ALA A 67 -10.79 -3.65 0.94
CA ALA A 67 -11.44 -2.64 0.12
C ALA A 67 -12.20 -1.66 1.04
N GLU A 68 -11.61 -0.51 1.29
CA GLU A 68 -12.17 0.55 2.14
C GLU A 68 -11.73 1.90 1.61
N ALA A 69 -12.71 2.77 1.29
CA ALA A 69 -12.48 4.09 0.73
C ALA A 69 -11.45 4.88 1.55
N ASN A 70 -10.30 5.17 0.94
CA ASN A 70 -9.17 5.85 1.58
C ASN A 70 -8.77 5.25 2.95
N GLY A 71 -8.99 3.96 3.16
CA GLY A 71 -8.85 3.28 4.45
C GLY A 71 -7.65 2.35 4.54
N VAL A 72 -7.16 1.87 3.41
CA VAL A 72 -6.17 0.79 3.33
C VAL A 72 -4.75 1.36 3.27
N SER A 73 -3.90 1.08 4.25
CA SER A 73 -2.54 1.66 4.31
C SER A 73 -1.42 0.65 4.58
N ALA A 74 -1.79 -0.61 4.88
CA ALA A 74 -0.86 -1.68 5.16
C ALA A 74 -1.47 -3.05 4.86
N LEU A 75 -0.60 -4.02 4.62
CA LEU A 75 -0.95 -5.44 4.58
C LEU A 75 -1.17 -5.97 6.01
N PRO A 76 -1.88 -7.11 6.18
CA PRO A 76 -2.06 -7.76 7.47
C PRO A 76 -0.77 -8.05 8.23
N ASN A 77 0.34 -8.30 7.53
CA ASN A 77 1.65 -8.52 8.12
C ASN A 77 2.29 -7.23 8.72
N GLY A 78 1.67 -6.07 8.51
CA GLY A 78 2.13 -4.76 8.99
C GLY A 78 3.03 -3.98 8.04
N ALA A 79 3.34 -4.52 6.86
CA ALA A 79 4.04 -3.80 5.79
C ALA A 79 3.13 -2.69 5.24
N GLY A 80 3.62 -1.46 5.21
CA GLY A 80 2.80 -0.27 4.91
C GLY A 80 3.37 0.58 3.79
N VAL A 81 2.49 1.30 3.11
CA VAL A 81 2.82 2.15 1.94
C VAL A 81 2.89 3.65 2.26
N GLY A 82 2.74 4.01 3.54
CA GLY A 82 2.92 5.40 4.02
C GLY A 82 1.80 6.38 3.64
N GLN A 83 0.82 5.93 2.87
CA GLN A 83 -0.38 6.66 2.48
C GLN A 83 -1.60 5.72 2.50
N ASN A 84 -2.78 6.28 2.29
CA ASN A 84 -4.03 5.55 2.26
C ASN A 84 -4.45 5.29 0.82
N PHE A 85 -4.97 4.09 0.60
CA PHE A 85 -5.52 3.61 -0.66
C PHE A 85 -6.93 3.08 -0.45
N ASP A 86 -7.66 2.93 -1.54
CA ASP A 86 -8.98 2.31 -1.56
C ASP A 86 -8.94 0.79 -1.47
N VAL A 87 -7.98 0.16 -2.16
CA VAL A 87 -7.86 -1.29 -2.26
C VAL A 87 -6.43 -1.74 -1.96
N GLY A 88 -6.32 -2.82 -1.20
CA GLY A 88 -5.07 -3.54 -0.96
C GLY A 88 -5.28 -5.05 -1.04
N LEU A 89 -4.45 -5.75 -1.81
CA LEU A 89 -4.44 -7.21 -1.86
C LEU A 89 -3.11 -7.71 -1.28
N GLN A 90 -3.18 -8.74 -0.43
CA GLN A 90 -2.01 -9.50 0.00
C GLN A 90 -1.89 -10.78 -0.82
N PHE A 91 -0.66 -11.12 -1.16
CA PHE A 91 -0.32 -12.39 -1.77
C PHE A 91 0.60 -13.20 -0.88
N GLY A 92 0.47 -14.52 -0.97
CA GLY A 92 1.27 -15.45 -0.21
C GLY A 92 0.91 -16.89 -0.58
N THR A 93 1.47 -17.84 0.19
CA THR A 93 1.19 -19.28 0.02
C THR A 93 0.41 -19.86 1.18
N GLU A 94 0.30 -19.12 2.29
CA GLU A 94 -0.45 -19.49 3.48
C GLU A 94 -1.60 -18.48 3.72
N PRO A 95 -2.76 -18.94 4.22
CA PRO A 95 -3.90 -18.07 4.48
C PRO A 95 -3.56 -16.89 5.40
N ASP A 96 -4.13 -15.72 5.10
CA ASP A 96 -3.97 -14.48 5.88
C ASP A 96 -2.51 -14.04 6.08
N SER A 97 -1.59 -14.54 5.25
CA SER A 97 -0.14 -14.34 5.39
C SER A 97 0.49 -13.93 4.06
N SER A 98 1.57 -13.15 4.13
CA SER A 98 2.47 -12.94 2.99
C SER A 98 3.44 -14.11 2.78
N GLU A 99 3.54 -15.02 3.76
CA GLU A 99 4.57 -16.06 3.77
C GLU A 99 4.60 -16.87 2.47
N GLY A 100 5.80 -16.97 1.89
CA GLY A 100 6.02 -17.85 0.76
C GLY A 100 7.05 -17.30 -0.21
N SER A 101 6.79 -17.55 -1.49
CA SER A 101 7.48 -16.91 -2.60
C SER A 101 6.52 -16.88 -3.79
N VAL A 102 5.94 -15.72 -4.05
CA VAL A 102 5.00 -15.42 -5.12
C VAL A 102 5.67 -14.48 -6.12
N ASN A 103 6.34 -15.06 -7.12
CA ASN A 103 7.04 -14.27 -8.14
C ASN A 103 6.14 -13.84 -9.32
N ASN A 104 4.89 -14.31 -9.32
CA ASN A 104 3.86 -13.94 -10.27
C ASN A 104 2.48 -14.06 -9.61
N ALA A 105 1.70 -13.01 -9.71
CA ALA A 105 0.35 -12.95 -9.18
C ALA A 105 -0.60 -12.40 -10.26
N SER A 106 -1.85 -12.86 -10.23
CA SER A 106 -2.87 -12.35 -11.13
C SER A 106 -4.21 -12.38 -10.44
N PHE A 107 -5.00 -11.35 -10.66
CA PHE A 107 -6.37 -11.28 -10.18
C PHE A 107 -7.26 -10.55 -11.18
N THR A 108 -8.56 -10.78 -11.07
CA THR A 108 -9.58 -10.10 -11.85
C THR A 108 -10.48 -9.31 -10.91
N LEU A 109 -10.80 -8.09 -11.30
CA LEU A 109 -11.71 -7.17 -10.64
C LEU A 109 -12.93 -6.92 -11.53
N TRP A 110 -14.13 -6.90 -10.95
CA TRP A 110 -15.35 -6.45 -11.62
C TRP A 110 -16.34 -5.85 -10.61
N SER A 111 -17.37 -5.17 -11.11
CA SER A 111 -18.44 -4.61 -10.28
C SER A 111 -19.80 -5.21 -10.66
N ASP A 112 -20.70 -5.34 -9.69
CA ASP A 112 -22.10 -5.68 -9.92
C ASP A 112 -22.97 -4.47 -10.36
N ASP A 113 -22.48 -3.24 -10.15
CA ASP A 113 -23.19 -1.99 -10.45
C ASP A 113 -22.86 -1.43 -11.85
N GLY A 114 -21.87 -2.01 -12.54
CA GLY A 114 -21.51 -1.59 -13.89
C GLY A 114 -20.17 -2.18 -14.36
N PRO A 115 -19.80 -1.95 -15.63
CA PRO A 115 -18.47 -2.31 -16.11
C PRO A 115 -17.40 -1.49 -15.38
N VAL A 116 -16.32 -2.15 -14.97
CA VAL A 116 -15.09 -1.49 -14.49
C VAL A 116 -14.13 -1.36 -15.67
N THR A 117 -13.67 -0.14 -15.90
CA THR A 117 -12.77 0.23 -17.00
C THR A 117 -11.44 0.76 -16.48
N LEU A 118 -10.45 0.89 -17.36
CA LEU A 118 -9.15 1.47 -16.98
C LEU A 118 -9.26 2.92 -16.49
N GLU A 119 -10.33 3.65 -16.85
CA GLU A 119 -10.58 5.02 -16.38
C GLU A 119 -11.08 5.06 -14.93
N ASP A 120 -11.58 3.95 -14.40
CA ASP A 120 -12.10 3.85 -13.04
C ASP A 120 -10.99 3.57 -12.00
N ILE A 121 -9.74 3.35 -12.42
CA ILE A 121 -8.59 3.02 -11.56
C ILE A 121 -7.47 4.04 -11.74
N ASP A 122 -6.90 4.53 -10.64
CA ASP A 122 -5.64 5.28 -10.71
C ASP A 122 -4.44 4.32 -10.83
N LEU A 123 -4.06 4.05 -12.08
CA LEU A 123 -2.89 3.22 -12.38
C LEU A 123 -1.56 3.92 -12.08
N ASN A 124 -1.50 5.25 -11.95
CA ASN A 124 -0.26 5.96 -11.66
C ASN A 124 0.05 5.94 -10.16
N GLY A 125 -0.99 6.01 -9.34
CA GLY A 125 -0.90 5.99 -7.89
C GLY A 125 -0.53 4.63 -7.29
N MET A 126 -0.53 3.55 -8.08
CA MET A 126 -0.33 2.20 -7.56
C MET A 126 0.97 2.04 -6.77
N ARG A 127 0.92 1.17 -5.76
CA ARG A 127 2.10 0.75 -4.98
C ARG A 127 2.13 -0.77 -4.89
N VAL A 128 3.32 -1.34 -4.98
CA VAL A 128 3.56 -2.77 -4.77
C VAL A 128 4.50 -2.94 -3.59
N ILE A 129 4.24 -3.91 -2.72
CA ILE A 129 5.16 -4.31 -1.66
C ILE A 129 5.81 -5.63 -2.08
N VAL A 130 7.13 -5.69 -1.95
CA VAL A 130 7.91 -6.91 -2.16
C VAL A 130 8.78 -7.25 -0.94
N ASP A 131 9.09 -8.54 -0.78
CA ASP A 131 10.02 -9.09 0.21
C ASP A 131 9.76 -8.64 1.68
N SER A 132 8.50 -8.72 2.11
CA SER A 132 7.96 -8.18 3.37
C SER A 132 7.80 -9.18 4.52
N ASP A 133 8.07 -10.47 4.29
CA ASP A 133 7.93 -11.57 5.27
C ASP A 133 8.76 -11.44 6.57
N GLY A 134 9.82 -10.62 6.59
CA GLY A 134 10.71 -10.49 7.76
C GLY A 134 11.12 -9.07 8.13
N THR A 135 11.05 -8.15 7.19
CA THR A 135 11.27 -6.71 7.33
C THR A 135 10.21 -6.07 6.48
N GLY A 136 9.54 -5.00 6.91
CA GLY A 136 8.27 -4.48 6.35
C GLY A 136 8.17 -4.11 4.86
N GLY A 137 9.00 -4.70 4.00
CA GLY A 137 8.95 -4.70 2.55
C GLY A 137 9.80 -3.61 1.93
N GLU A 138 10.07 -3.77 0.64
CA GLU A 138 10.38 -2.67 -0.26
C GLU A 138 9.08 -2.23 -0.93
N VAL A 139 8.81 -0.91 -0.90
CA VAL A 139 7.65 -0.31 -1.56
C VAL A 139 8.07 0.20 -2.92
N LEU A 140 7.44 -0.31 -3.98
CA LEU A 140 7.67 0.07 -5.36
C LEU A 140 6.54 0.96 -5.85
N GLY A 141 6.90 2.10 -6.42
CA GLY A 141 6.00 2.99 -7.16
C GLY A 141 6.02 2.72 -8.67
N VAL A 142 5.02 3.23 -9.37
CA VAL A 142 4.96 3.14 -10.84
C VAL A 142 5.99 4.07 -11.45
N SER A 143 6.98 3.49 -12.13
CA SER A 143 8.12 4.20 -12.72
C SER A 143 7.99 4.44 -14.23
N GLY A 144 6.97 3.87 -14.88
CA GLY A 144 6.68 4.02 -16.30
C GLY A 144 5.43 3.25 -16.72
N SER A 145 4.78 3.65 -17.82
CA SER A 145 3.70 2.86 -18.42
C SER A 145 3.60 3.04 -19.94
N ASP A 146 3.00 2.06 -20.60
CA ASP A 146 2.66 2.12 -22.03
C ASP A 146 1.34 2.87 -22.30
N HIS A 147 0.63 3.33 -21.25
CA HIS A 147 -0.62 4.05 -21.40
C HIS A 147 -0.37 5.47 -21.93
N PRO A 148 -1.07 5.92 -23.00
CA PRO A 148 -0.75 7.19 -23.67
C PRO A 148 -0.95 8.44 -22.79
N ASP A 149 -1.78 8.35 -21.76
CA ASP A 149 -2.04 9.43 -20.81
C ASP A 149 -1.15 9.38 -19.57
N PHE A 150 -0.20 8.42 -19.51
CA PHE A 150 0.81 8.37 -18.47
C PHE A 150 1.72 9.58 -18.57
N MET A 151 1.72 10.39 -17.53
CA MET A 151 2.72 11.42 -17.33
C MET A 151 3.71 10.85 -16.33
N ASP A 152 4.96 10.61 -16.76
CA ASP A 152 6.05 10.30 -15.82
C ASP A 152 6.03 11.39 -14.73
N GLY A 153 5.55 11.04 -13.54
CA GLY A 153 5.40 11.98 -12.45
C GLY A 153 6.79 12.42 -11.98
N ASP A 154 7.29 13.52 -12.52
CA ASP A 154 8.51 14.28 -12.15
C ASP A 154 9.49 13.54 -11.21
N GLY A 155 10.01 12.38 -11.62
CA GLY A 155 11.14 11.67 -11.01
C GLY A 155 11.26 11.74 -9.49
N GLN A 156 10.15 11.63 -8.74
CA GLN A 156 10.24 11.41 -7.29
C GLN A 156 10.56 9.95 -7.09
N ASP A 157 11.86 9.71 -7.03
CA ASP A 157 12.50 8.59 -6.37
C ASP A 157 11.80 8.37 -5.01
N ASP A 158 10.80 7.48 -4.97
CA ASP A 158 10.06 7.10 -3.76
C ASP A 158 10.97 6.41 -2.72
N SER A 159 12.26 6.21 -3.04
CA SER A 159 13.32 5.86 -2.07
C SER A 159 13.71 7.01 -1.14
N ASP A 160 13.23 8.24 -1.36
CA ASP A 160 13.56 9.42 -0.55
C ASP A 160 12.47 9.74 0.50
N ILE A 161 12.05 8.76 1.31
CA ILE A 161 11.81 9.06 2.74
C ILE A 161 13.17 9.46 3.32
N VAL A 162 13.57 10.69 3.04
CA VAL A 162 14.79 11.27 3.57
C VAL A 162 14.59 11.38 5.07
N LEU A 163 15.59 10.94 5.83
CA LEU A 163 15.72 11.09 7.29
C LEU A 163 15.39 12.50 7.83
N LYS A 164 15.23 13.50 6.96
CA LYS A 164 14.72 14.85 7.26
C LYS A 164 13.26 14.86 7.73
N ASP A 165 12.37 14.03 7.19
CA ASP A 165 10.98 14.01 7.64
C ASP A 165 10.83 13.40 9.03
N VAL A 166 11.63 12.37 9.36
CA VAL A 166 11.72 11.80 10.72
C VAL A 166 12.27 12.82 11.73
N MET A 167 13.25 13.66 11.35
CA MET A 167 13.79 14.68 12.26
C MET A 167 12.87 15.89 12.42
N SER A 168 12.02 16.19 11.45
CA SER A 168 11.00 17.25 11.55
C SER A 168 9.96 16.91 12.63
N LEU A 169 9.57 15.63 12.73
CA LEU A 169 8.55 15.16 13.67
C LEU A 169 8.97 15.27 15.15
N MET A 170 10.26 15.13 15.46
CA MET A 170 10.78 15.23 16.83
C MET A 170 10.99 16.68 17.30
N SER A 171 10.95 17.67 16.40
CA SER A 171 11.23 19.07 16.74
C SER A 171 9.98 19.94 16.88
N GLY A 172 8.78 19.35 16.76
CA GLY A 172 7.49 20.04 16.77
C GLY A 172 6.74 20.09 18.09
N ALA A 173 7.41 19.91 19.24
CA ALA A 173 6.78 20.07 20.56
C ALA A 173 7.18 21.40 21.20
N GLY A 174 6.52 22.47 20.79
CA GLY A 174 6.58 23.74 21.50
C GLY A 174 5.32 24.57 21.22
N THR A 175 4.60 24.93 22.29
CA THR A 175 3.87 26.20 22.54
C THR A 175 2.89 25.97 23.72
N GLU A 176 3.28 26.27 24.96
CA GLU A 176 2.93 27.47 25.77
C GLU A 176 1.51 27.46 26.39
N GLU A 177 1.41 27.52 27.73
CA GLU A 177 0.48 28.44 28.45
C GLU A 177 0.88 28.56 29.95
N GLU A 178 0.99 29.79 30.45
CA GLU A 178 1.13 30.14 31.86
C GLU A 178 -0.21 30.05 32.60
N THR A 179 -0.23 29.67 33.89
CA THR A 179 -0.87 30.45 34.98
C THR A 179 -0.78 29.76 36.36
N ASP A 180 -0.25 30.54 37.31
CA ASP A 180 -0.65 30.77 38.71
C ASP A 180 -1.29 29.63 39.56
N ALA A 181 -0.61 29.28 40.65
CA ALA A 181 -1.26 28.95 41.92
C ALA A 181 -0.31 29.19 43.11
N THR A 182 -0.66 30.20 43.89
CA THR A 182 -0.14 30.58 45.20
C THR A 182 -0.04 29.39 46.16
N ALA A 183 1.16 29.09 46.67
CA ALA A 183 1.36 28.15 47.76
C ALA A 183 0.94 28.78 49.09
N GLY A 184 -0.24 28.39 49.55
CA GLY A 184 -0.70 28.60 50.92
C GLY A 184 -1.66 27.47 51.28
N ASP A 185 -1.16 26.46 51.98
CA ASP A 185 -1.88 25.92 53.15
C ASP A 185 -0.88 25.19 54.05
N GLU A 186 -0.93 25.57 55.31
CA GLU A 186 -0.20 24.98 56.43
C GLU A 186 -0.86 23.65 56.78
N MET A 187 -0.10 22.58 57.05
CA MET A 187 -0.46 21.62 58.11
C MET A 187 0.77 20.89 58.65
N GLU A 188 0.86 20.93 59.98
CA GLU A 188 1.79 20.26 60.88
C GLU A 188 1.89 18.75 60.63
N GLU A 189 3.08 18.15 60.79
CA GLU A 189 3.18 16.94 61.62
C GLU A 189 4.61 16.73 62.19
N PHE A 190 4.58 16.23 63.41
CA PHE A 190 5.55 16.23 64.50
C PHE A 190 6.37 14.95 64.50
N ILE A 191 7.72 14.99 64.52
CA ILE A 191 8.52 13.80 64.90
C ILE A 191 9.78 14.19 65.71
N VAL A 192 9.63 13.98 67.04
CA VAL A 192 10.57 13.60 68.12
C VAL A 192 11.76 14.50 68.44
#